data_AF-A0A920HPF0-F1
#
_entry.id   AF-A0A920HPF0-F1
#
_cell.length_a   1.000
_cell.length_b   1.000
_cell.length_c   1.000
_cell.angle_alpha   90.00
_cell.angle_beta   90.00
_cell.angle_gamma   90.00
#
_symmetry.space_group_name_H-M   'P 1'
#
loop_
_entity.id
_entity.type
_entity.pdbx_description
1 polymer ?
#
loop_
_entity_poly.entity_id
_entity_poly.type
_entity_poly.pdbx_seq_one_letter_code
_entity_poly.pdbx_strand_id
1 'polypeptide(L)'
;MLFFTFTVVGELGYSWEIALGAVFLSGILFVIMSVTNLRKWMLESIPLNLRIAMGCGVGLFVGFIGLKSGGLIVSNEATFLSLGNFAQIETLLSALGFLIISILAVRKVPGAIILGVLIITLIGIIIGLIEFNGLVSVPPSIAPTFLKMDILGALDVAMISIIFSFLFVNLFDTAGTLLGVANRANLVNKDGEIIDIDKALKADSSSSVVGTFFGCSPVTSYVESSAGVEAGGRTGLTAVIVGIFFLISIFFSPLASIIPTFATAGALIYVAILMLSGMEKLNWSEITELLPALIIIVMIPLTFSIANGIALGFIAYITLKVFTGGITNISYGAWFLTLIFVSKFIFL
;
A
#
# COMPACT_ATOMS: atom_id res chain seq x y z
N MET A 1 0.00 -0.33 5.97
CA MET A 1 -1.29 -0.42 6.70
C MET A 1 -1.96 -1.80 6.60
N LEU A 2 -2.13 -2.38 5.41
CA LEU A 2 -2.91 -3.62 5.25
C LEU A 2 -2.34 -4.84 5.97
N PHE A 3 -1.02 -5.08 5.85
CA PHE A 3 -0.34 -6.15 6.58
C PHE A 3 -0.49 -6.02 8.10
N PHE A 4 -0.51 -4.79 8.62
CA PHE A 4 -0.76 -4.52 10.04
C PHE A 4 -2.16 -4.97 10.47
N THR A 5 -3.19 -4.47 9.79
CA THR A 5 -4.58 -4.67 10.23
C THR A 5 -5.04 -6.10 9.99
N PHE A 6 -4.78 -6.67 8.81
CA PHE A 6 -5.39 -7.93 8.42
C PHE A 6 -4.53 -9.15 8.80
N THR A 7 -3.21 -9.06 8.66
CA THR A 7 -2.34 -10.20 8.96
C THR A 7 -1.92 -10.21 10.42
N VAL A 8 -1.32 -9.14 10.93
CA VAL A 8 -0.75 -9.13 12.29
C VAL A 8 -1.86 -9.06 13.35
N VAL A 9 -2.77 -8.10 13.23
CA VAL A 9 -3.87 -7.94 14.20
C VAL A 9 -5.01 -8.92 13.93
N GLY A 10 -5.33 -9.17 12.66
CA GLY A 10 -6.40 -10.08 12.26
C GLY A 10 -6.01 -11.57 12.37
N GLU A 11 -5.24 -12.08 11.41
CA GLU A 11 -4.93 -13.51 11.30
C GLU A 11 -4.07 -14.06 12.44
N LEU A 12 -3.04 -13.31 12.86
CA LEU A 12 -2.10 -13.74 13.90
C LEU A 12 -2.59 -13.41 15.32
N GLY A 13 -3.64 -12.59 15.45
CA GLY A 13 -4.28 -12.29 16.73
C GLY A 13 -3.46 -11.43 17.71
N TYR A 14 -2.38 -10.78 17.25
CA TYR A 14 -1.62 -9.86 18.10
C TYR A 14 -2.43 -8.59 18.38
N SER A 15 -2.21 -7.99 19.55
CA SER A 15 -2.80 -6.68 19.83
C SER A 15 -2.20 -5.61 18.92
N TRP A 16 -2.98 -4.58 18.61
CA TRP A 16 -2.52 -3.48 17.76
C TRP A 16 -1.38 -2.69 18.40
N GLU A 17 -1.29 -2.66 19.73
CA GLU A 17 -0.19 -2.06 20.49
C GLU A 17 1.14 -2.80 20.24
N ILE A 18 1.13 -4.13 20.28
CA ILE A 18 2.30 -4.97 20.00
C ILE A 18 2.68 -4.86 18.51
N ALA A 19 1.68 -4.87 17.63
CA ALA A 19 1.91 -4.65 16.21
C ALA A 19 2.54 -3.26 15.95
N LEU A 20 2.15 -2.22 16.70
CA LEU A 20 2.76 -0.89 16.61
C LEU A 20 4.20 -0.89 17.14
N GLY A 21 4.49 -1.64 18.20
CA GLY A 21 5.86 -1.86 18.67
C GLY A 21 6.74 -2.47 17.58
N ALA A 22 6.21 -3.45 16.84
CA ALA A 22 6.92 -4.05 15.71
C ALA A 22 7.13 -3.06 14.55
N VAL A 23 6.14 -2.21 14.27
CA VAL A 23 6.28 -1.11 13.29
C VAL A 23 7.35 -0.11 13.74
N PHE A 24 7.42 0.23 15.02
CA PHE A 24 8.43 1.14 15.57
C PHE A 24 9.84 0.56 15.43
N LEU A 25 10.04 -0.69 15.84
CA LEU A 25 11.32 -1.39 15.70
C LEU A 25 11.72 -1.54 14.22
N SER A 26 10.78 -1.92 13.37
CA SER A 26 10.97 -1.92 11.91
C SER A 26 11.35 -0.53 11.40
N GLY A 27 10.70 0.53 11.88
CA GLY A 27 11.00 1.92 11.52
C GLY A 27 12.40 2.34 11.93
N ILE A 28 12.87 1.95 13.12
CA ILE A 28 14.25 2.20 13.57
C ILE A 28 15.24 1.49 12.65
N LEU A 29 15.03 0.19 12.39
CA LEU A 29 15.85 -0.57 11.44
C LEU A 29 15.86 0.12 10.07
N PHE A 30 14.71 0.63 9.64
CA PHE A 30 14.57 1.34 8.37
C PHE A 30 15.32 2.68 8.33
N VAL A 31 15.32 3.44 9.44
CA VAL A 31 16.13 4.65 9.58
C VAL A 31 17.62 4.31 9.53
N ILE A 32 18.06 3.28 10.28
CA ILE A 32 19.45 2.81 10.26
C ILE A 32 19.86 2.44 8.83
N MET A 33 19.03 1.67 8.13
CA MET A 33 19.27 1.31 6.73
C MET A 33 19.28 2.52 5.79
N SER A 34 18.51 3.57 6.07
CA SER A 34 18.45 4.80 5.26
C SER A 34 19.62 5.76 5.52
N VAL A 35 20.29 5.66 6.67
CA VAL A 35 21.56 6.37 6.93
C VAL A 35 22.72 5.67 6.23
N THR A 36 22.65 4.35 6.06
CA THR A 36 23.61 3.58 5.25
C THR A 36 23.25 3.59 3.76
N ASN A 37 24.20 3.26 2.89
CA ASN A 37 23.93 3.04 1.45
C ASN A 37 23.15 1.74 1.15
N LEU A 38 22.80 0.96 2.19
CA LEU A 38 22.15 -0.34 2.03
C LEU A 38 20.80 -0.24 1.33
N ARG A 39 20.01 0.81 1.62
CA ARG A 39 18.69 0.98 1.01
C ARG A 39 18.78 1.26 -0.49
N LYS A 40 19.64 2.20 -0.89
CA LYS A 40 19.92 2.49 -2.31
C LYS A 40 20.38 1.21 -3.02
N TRP A 41 21.35 0.51 -2.45
CA TRP A 41 21.86 -0.75 -2.98
C TRP A 41 20.78 -1.82 -3.14
N MET A 42 19.88 -1.98 -2.16
CA MET A 42 18.77 -2.93 -2.26
C MET A 42 17.79 -2.56 -3.38
N LEU A 43 17.46 -1.28 -3.55
CA LEU A 43 16.52 -0.84 -4.59
C LEU A 43 17.10 -0.93 -6.00
N GLU A 44 18.40 -0.68 -6.15
CA GLU A 44 19.13 -0.84 -7.41
C GLU A 44 19.38 -2.31 -7.74
N SER A 45 19.45 -3.17 -6.71
CA SER A 45 19.61 -4.61 -6.88
C SER A 45 18.37 -5.30 -7.47
N ILE A 46 17.20 -4.67 -7.45
CA ILE A 46 15.95 -5.31 -7.89
C ILE A 46 15.70 -4.93 -9.35
N PRO A 47 15.47 -5.92 -10.24
CA PRO A 47 15.13 -5.63 -11.63
C PRO A 47 13.89 -4.74 -11.74
N LEU A 48 13.86 -3.87 -12.75
CA LEU A 48 12.79 -2.89 -12.92
C LEU A 48 11.41 -3.55 -13.03
N ASN A 49 11.29 -4.66 -13.77
CA ASN A 49 10.03 -5.41 -13.90
C ASN A 49 9.48 -5.89 -12.54
N LEU A 50 10.34 -6.39 -11.65
CA LEU A 50 9.94 -6.83 -10.31
C LEU A 50 9.49 -5.63 -9.45
N ARG A 51 10.18 -4.49 -9.53
CA ARG A 51 9.80 -3.26 -8.81
C ARG A 51 8.43 -2.75 -9.24
N ILE A 52 8.17 -2.73 -10.56
CA ILE A 52 6.86 -2.33 -11.11
C ILE A 52 5.78 -3.32 -10.65
N ALA A 53 6.07 -4.62 -10.71
CA ALA A 53 5.13 -5.66 -10.31
C ALA A 53 4.73 -5.62 -8.83
N MET A 54 5.66 -5.28 -7.93
CA MET A 54 5.33 -5.07 -6.51
C MET A 54 4.24 -4.00 -6.36
N GLY A 55 4.41 -2.84 -7.01
CA GLY A 55 3.41 -1.78 -7.00
C GLY A 55 2.07 -2.21 -7.60
N CYS A 56 2.09 -2.90 -8.75
CA CYS A 56 0.87 -3.37 -9.41
C CYS A 56 0.13 -4.44 -8.59
N GLY A 57 0.86 -5.38 -7.98
CA GLY A 57 0.27 -6.43 -7.13
C GLY A 57 -0.32 -5.89 -5.83
N VAL A 58 0.33 -4.89 -5.21
CA VAL A 58 -0.26 -4.16 -4.07
C VAL A 58 -1.53 -3.43 -4.50
N GLY A 59 -1.54 -2.81 -5.69
CA GLY A 59 -2.74 -2.22 -6.28
C GLY A 59 -3.88 -3.22 -6.41
N LEU A 60 -3.63 -4.40 -6.99
CA LEU A 60 -4.63 -5.48 -7.06
C LEU A 60 -5.13 -5.92 -5.69
N PHE A 61 -4.26 -6.00 -4.68
CA PHE A 61 -4.66 -6.36 -3.33
C PHE A 61 -5.60 -5.34 -2.70
N VAL A 62 -5.30 -4.04 -2.87
CA VAL A 62 -6.20 -2.95 -2.46
C VAL A 62 -7.55 -3.06 -3.17
N GLY A 63 -7.54 -3.33 -4.48
CA GLY A 63 -8.76 -3.53 -5.26
C GLY A 63 -9.57 -4.74 -4.79
N PHE A 64 -8.89 -5.84 -4.46
CA PHE A 64 -9.50 -7.04 -3.90
C PHE A 64 -10.16 -6.77 -2.54
N ILE A 65 -9.52 -5.98 -1.68
CA ILE A 65 -10.12 -5.52 -0.42
C ILE A 65 -11.33 -4.63 -0.68
N GLY A 66 -11.28 -3.74 -1.67
CA GLY A 66 -12.43 -2.95 -2.12
C GLY A 66 -13.60 -3.82 -2.56
N LEU A 67 -13.34 -4.83 -3.39
CA LEU A 67 -14.34 -5.79 -3.86
C LEU A 67 -14.97 -6.59 -2.71
N LYS A 68 -14.15 -7.04 -1.74
CA LYS A 68 -14.61 -7.78 -0.56
C LYS A 68 -15.41 -6.89 0.41
N SER A 69 -14.88 -5.72 0.77
CA SER A 69 -15.50 -4.79 1.73
C SER A 69 -16.78 -4.13 1.20
N GLY A 70 -16.88 -3.96 -0.13
CA GLY A 70 -18.10 -3.54 -0.82
C GLY A 70 -19.11 -4.66 -1.05
N GLY A 71 -18.81 -5.89 -0.65
CA GLY A 71 -19.69 -7.04 -0.86
C GLY A 71 -19.89 -7.44 -2.32
N LEU A 72 -19.01 -7.00 -3.24
CA LEU A 72 -19.06 -7.37 -4.66
C LEU A 72 -18.51 -8.78 -4.89
N ILE A 73 -17.54 -9.19 -4.07
CA ILE A 73 -17.01 -10.54 -4.03
C ILE A 73 -17.16 -11.08 -2.61
N VAL A 74 -17.67 -12.31 -2.49
CA VAL A 74 -17.86 -13.03 -1.23
C VAL A 74 -17.12 -14.36 -1.25
N SER A 75 -16.80 -14.89 -0.07
CA SER A 75 -16.17 -16.21 0.04
C SER A 75 -17.12 -17.32 -0.40
N ASN A 76 -16.57 -18.32 -1.08
CA ASN A 76 -17.30 -19.53 -1.48
C ASN A 76 -16.45 -20.76 -1.17
N GLU A 77 -17.03 -21.77 -0.52
CA GLU A 77 -16.28 -22.97 -0.11
C GLU A 77 -15.78 -23.80 -1.30
N ALA A 78 -16.48 -23.79 -2.43
CA ALA A 78 -16.13 -24.58 -3.61
C ALA A 78 -15.17 -23.86 -4.56
N THR A 79 -15.24 -22.54 -4.66
CA THR A 79 -14.49 -21.74 -5.66
C THR A 79 -13.55 -20.70 -5.05
N PHE A 80 -13.40 -20.67 -3.72
CA PHE A 80 -12.82 -19.59 -2.90
C PHE A 80 -13.59 -18.26 -2.96
N LEU A 81 -14.03 -17.83 -4.16
CA LEU A 81 -14.70 -16.58 -4.41
C LEU A 81 -15.97 -16.79 -5.23
N SER A 82 -17.01 -16.02 -4.92
CA SER A 82 -18.25 -15.90 -5.69
C SER A 82 -18.64 -14.45 -5.84
N LEU A 83 -19.49 -14.17 -6.83
CA LEU A 83 -20.13 -12.86 -6.96
C LEU A 83 -21.04 -12.62 -5.74
N GLY A 84 -21.01 -11.39 -5.22
CA GLY A 84 -21.88 -10.94 -4.15
C GLY A 84 -23.34 -10.77 -4.57
N ASN A 85 -24.22 -10.58 -3.59
CA ASN A 85 -25.65 -10.45 -3.83
C ASN A 85 -26.04 -8.99 -4.14
N PHE A 86 -26.32 -8.70 -5.41
CA PHE A 86 -26.77 -7.36 -5.85
C PHE A 86 -28.18 -6.98 -5.40
N ALA A 87 -28.95 -7.89 -4.80
CA ALA A 87 -30.19 -7.53 -4.13
C ALA A 87 -29.95 -6.78 -2.81
N GLN A 88 -28.73 -6.87 -2.25
CA GLN A 88 -28.32 -6.04 -1.11
C GLN A 88 -27.98 -4.64 -1.60
N ILE A 89 -28.57 -3.63 -0.95
CA ILE A 89 -28.46 -2.24 -1.37
C ILE A 89 -27.01 -1.75 -1.23
N GLU A 90 -26.29 -2.22 -0.23
CA GLU A 90 -24.89 -1.87 0.05
C GLU A 90 -23.97 -2.33 -1.09
N THR A 91 -24.16 -3.55 -1.58
CA THR A 91 -23.41 -4.10 -2.72
C THR A 91 -23.69 -3.30 -3.99
N LEU A 92 -24.96 -2.94 -4.22
CA LEU A 92 -25.34 -2.09 -5.35
C LEU A 92 -24.71 -0.70 -5.26
N LEU A 93 -24.74 -0.08 -4.08
CA LEU A 93 -24.13 1.24 -3.83
C LEU A 93 -22.62 1.21 -4.00
N SER A 94 -21.95 0.10 -3.63
CA SER A 94 -20.53 -0.09 -3.89
C SER A 94 -20.21 -0.13 -5.39
N ALA A 95 -20.97 -0.91 -6.17
CA ALA A 95 -20.82 -0.97 -7.62
C ALA A 95 -21.08 0.40 -8.28
N LEU A 96 -22.16 1.08 -7.86
CA LEU A 96 -22.47 2.43 -8.33
C LEU A 96 -21.36 3.43 -7.97
N GLY A 97 -20.79 3.32 -6.77
CA GLY A 97 -19.67 4.17 -6.34
C GLY A 97 -18.47 4.06 -7.25
N PHE A 98 -18.08 2.83 -7.60
CA PHE A 98 -17.02 2.59 -8.57
C PHE A 98 -17.34 3.23 -9.93
N LEU A 99 -18.56 3.05 -10.45
CA LEU A 99 -18.97 3.61 -11.73
C LEU A 99 -18.98 5.15 -11.73
N ILE A 100 -19.51 5.77 -10.68
CA ILE A 100 -19.55 7.24 -10.53
C ILE A 100 -18.13 7.79 -10.50
N ILE A 101 -17.24 7.23 -9.68
CA ILE A 101 -15.84 7.64 -9.60
C ILE A 101 -15.19 7.52 -10.98
N SER A 102 -15.40 6.39 -11.67
CA SER A 102 -14.83 6.15 -13.00
C SER A 102 -15.34 7.16 -14.03
N ILE A 103 -16.64 7.46 -14.05
CA ILE A 103 -17.23 8.45 -14.95
C ILE A 103 -16.68 9.85 -14.70
N LEU A 104 -16.62 10.27 -13.42
CA LEU A 104 -16.08 11.58 -13.03
C LEU A 104 -14.59 11.70 -13.39
N ALA A 105 -13.82 10.63 -13.19
CA ALA A 105 -12.40 10.61 -13.48
C ALA A 105 -12.12 10.63 -14.99
N VAL A 106 -12.87 9.88 -15.80
CA VAL A 106 -12.80 9.94 -17.28
C VAL A 106 -13.16 11.33 -17.79
N ARG A 107 -14.11 12.02 -17.13
CA ARG A 107 -14.46 13.43 -17.39
C ARG A 107 -13.44 14.43 -16.85
N LYS A 108 -12.34 13.97 -16.23
CA LYS A 108 -11.27 14.80 -15.64
C LYS A 108 -11.79 15.78 -14.59
N VAL A 109 -12.81 15.38 -13.82
CA VAL A 109 -13.31 16.19 -12.70
C VAL A 109 -12.30 16.13 -11.54
N PRO A 110 -11.79 17.27 -11.05
CA PRO A 110 -10.86 17.27 -9.93
C PRO A 110 -11.54 16.73 -8.67
N GLY A 111 -10.87 15.81 -7.97
CA GLY A 111 -11.44 15.17 -6.78
C GLY A 111 -12.51 14.10 -7.08
N ALA A 112 -12.50 13.50 -8.27
CA ALA A 112 -13.45 12.44 -8.67
C ALA A 112 -13.67 11.34 -7.61
N ILE A 113 -12.59 10.89 -6.96
CA ILE A 113 -12.66 9.89 -5.88
C ILE A 113 -13.47 10.43 -4.70
N ILE A 114 -13.11 11.61 -4.19
CA ILE A 114 -13.77 12.25 -3.04
C ILE A 114 -15.25 12.51 -3.37
N LEU A 115 -15.54 13.10 -4.53
CA LEU A 115 -16.90 13.38 -4.98
C LEU A 115 -17.73 12.09 -5.09
N GLY A 116 -17.18 11.02 -5.63
CA GLY A 116 -17.88 9.74 -5.72
C GLY A 116 -18.20 9.15 -4.35
N VAL A 117 -17.24 9.16 -3.42
CA VAL A 117 -17.48 8.73 -2.03
C VAL A 117 -18.57 9.58 -1.36
N LEU A 118 -18.53 10.92 -1.53
CA LEU A 118 -19.53 11.82 -0.97
C LEU A 118 -20.93 11.60 -1.58
N ILE A 119 -21.02 11.37 -2.89
CA ILE A 119 -22.29 11.09 -3.57
C ILE A 119 -22.92 9.79 -3.02
N ILE A 120 -22.14 8.71 -2.92
CA ILE A 120 -22.65 7.44 -2.38
C ILE A 120 -23.01 7.57 -0.90
N THR A 121 -22.20 8.28 -0.12
CA THR A 121 -22.50 8.57 1.29
C THR A 121 -23.81 9.35 1.42
N LEU A 122 -24.03 10.38 0.58
CA LEU A 122 -25.26 11.16 0.58
C LEU A 122 -26.48 10.30 0.19
N ILE A 123 -26.34 9.43 -0.82
CA ILE A 123 -27.38 8.46 -1.18
C ILE A 123 -27.68 7.54 0.00
N GLY A 124 -26.66 7.04 0.71
CA GLY A 124 -26.82 6.22 1.91
C GLY A 124 -27.58 6.95 3.03
N ILE A 125 -27.35 8.25 3.22
CA ILE A 125 -28.11 9.07 4.17
C ILE A 125 -29.57 9.18 3.76
N ILE A 126 -29.85 9.46 2.47
CA ILE A 126 -31.21 9.62 1.94
C ILE A 126 -32.03 8.33 2.07
N ILE A 127 -31.39 7.18 1.86
CA ILE A 127 -32.02 5.85 1.98
C ILE A 127 -32.17 5.42 3.46
N GLY A 128 -31.53 6.12 4.40
CA GLY A 128 -31.59 5.82 5.83
C GLY A 128 -30.59 4.75 6.29
N LEU A 129 -29.55 4.47 5.50
CA LEU A 129 -28.47 3.53 5.86
C LEU A 129 -27.39 4.17 6.74
N ILE A 130 -27.34 5.51 6.80
CA ILE A 130 -26.30 6.26 7.49
C ILE A 130 -26.97 7.35 8.33
N GLU A 131 -26.63 7.39 9.61
CA GLU A 131 -27.04 8.47 10.51
C GLU A 131 -26.08 9.66 10.42
N PHE A 132 -26.62 10.86 10.23
CA PHE A 132 -25.82 12.06 10.09
C PHE A 132 -25.45 12.64 11.47
N ASN A 133 -24.16 12.52 11.83
CA ASN A 133 -23.65 12.93 13.15
C ASN A 133 -23.01 14.33 13.17
N GLY A 134 -23.39 15.22 12.25
CA GLY A 134 -22.90 16.60 12.17
C GLY A 134 -21.73 16.82 11.20
N LEU A 135 -21.31 18.07 11.03
CA LEU A 135 -20.25 18.47 10.09
C LEU A 135 -18.89 18.68 10.77
N VAL A 136 -18.90 19.32 11.93
CA VAL A 136 -17.71 19.78 12.63
C VAL A 136 -17.78 19.31 14.07
N SER A 137 -16.66 18.80 14.57
CA SER A 137 -16.49 18.47 15.99
C SER A 137 -15.12 18.91 16.50
N VAL A 138 -14.98 18.92 17.81
CA VAL A 138 -13.65 19.03 18.43
C VAL A 138 -12.86 17.78 18.03
N PRO A 139 -11.61 17.90 17.57
CA PRO A 139 -10.74 16.77 17.27
C PRO A 139 -10.81 15.69 18.35
N PRO A 140 -10.96 14.40 17.96
CA PRO A 140 -10.96 13.30 18.92
C PRO A 140 -9.66 13.31 19.72
N SER A 141 -9.75 12.91 20.99
CA SER A 141 -8.60 12.84 21.87
C SER A 141 -7.55 11.90 21.30
N ILE A 142 -6.28 12.32 21.35
CA ILE A 142 -5.14 11.49 20.94
C ILE A 142 -4.71 10.50 22.04
N ALA A 143 -5.20 10.67 23.27
CA ALA A 143 -4.86 9.84 24.41
C ALA A 143 -5.02 8.30 24.20
N PRO A 144 -6.01 7.81 23.42
CA PRO A 144 -6.16 6.38 23.15
C PRO A 144 -5.05 5.78 22.28
N THR A 145 -4.33 6.58 21.48
CA THR A 145 -3.30 6.08 20.56
C THR A 145 -1.91 6.60 20.88
N PHE A 146 -1.81 7.73 21.57
CA PHE A 146 -0.55 8.38 21.90
C PHE A 146 0.30 7.52 22.85
N LEU A 147 1.51 7.20 22.41
CA LEU A 147 2.50 6.40 23.16
C LEU A 147 1.97 5.04 23.63
N LYS A 148 1.01 4.45 22.92
CA LYS A 148 0.45 3.13 23.26
C LYS A 148 1.19 1.94 22.66
N MET A 149 2.22 2.18 21.84
CA MET A 149 3.02 1.10 21.28
C MET A 149 3.69 0.24 22.37
N ASP A 150 3.55 -1.07 22.24
CA ASP A 150 4.18 -2.04 23.14
C ASP A 150 5.46 -2.58 22.51
N ILE A 151 6.59 -1.94 22.83
CA ILE A 151 7.91 -2.34 22.35
C ILE A 151 8.35 -3.64 23.01
N LEU A 152 7.98 -3.88 24.27
CA LEU A 152 8.42 -5.08 25.00
C LEU A 152 7.75 -6.33 24.44
N GLY A 153 6.45 -6.27 24.17
CA GLY A 153 5.73 -7.35 23.48
C GLY A 153 6.26 -7.60 22.06
N ALA A 154 6.74 -6.55 21.38
CA ALA A 154 7.35 -6.68 20.05
C ALA A 154 8.76 -7.30 20.06
N LEU A 155 9.43 -7.43 21.22
CA LEU A 155 10.73 -8.08 21.33
C LEU A 155 10.66 -9.60 21.46
N ASP A 156 9.45 -10.19 21.49
CA ASP A 156 9.28 -11.63 21.44
C ASP A 156 9.94 -12.22 20.18
N VAL A 157 10.54 -13.40 20.30
CA VAL A 157 11.19 -14.11 19.21
C VAL A 157 10.23 -14.34 18.04
N ALA A 158 8.95 -14.59 18.33
CA ALA A 158 7.92 -14.76 17.31
C ALA A 158 7.67 -13.46 16.49
N MET A 159 7.90 -12.29 17.11
CA MET A 159 7.71 -10.99 16.48
C MET A 159 8.88 -10.58 15.59
N ILE A 160 10.06 -11.21 15.72
CA ILE A 160 11.23 -10.90 14.88
C ILE A 160 10.88 -11.05 13.40
N SER A 161 10.22 -12.15 13.02
CA SER A 161 9.84 -12.38 11.62
C SER A 161 8.81 -11.35 11.11
N ILE A 162 7.93 -10.87 11.99
CA ILE A 162 6.94 -9.84 11.68
C ILE A 162 7.60 -8.48 11.49
N ILE A 163 8.59 -8.13 12.35
CA ILE A 163 9.39 -6.90 12.23
C ILE A 163 10.11 -6.87 10.88
N PHE A 164 10.78 -7.97 10.52
CA PHE A 164 11.43 -8.07 9.20
C PHE A 164 10.41 -8.01 8.07
N SER A 165 9.24 -8.64 8.23
CA SER A 165 8.18 -8.55 7.23
C SER A 165 7.70 -7.11 7.03
N PHE A 166 7.49 -6.34 8.10
CA PHE A 166 7.18 -4.91 8.01
C PHE A 166 8.30 -4.13 7.31
N LEU A 167 9.56 -4.40 7.66
CA LEU A 167 10.71 -3.74 7.07
C LEU A 167 10.75 -3.93 5.57
N PHE A 168 10.55 -5.16 5.10
CA PHE A 168 10.58 -5.49 3.68
C PHE A 168 9.35 -4.98 2.94
N VAL A 169 8.15 -5.17 3.47
CA VAL A 169 6.93 -4.64 2.87
C VAL A 169 7.03 -3.13 2.72
N ASN A 170 7.47 -2.41 3.77
CA ASN A 170 7.64 -0.96 3.72
C ASN A 170 8.75 -0.54 2.75
N LEU A 171 9.84 -1.32 2.65
CA LEU A 171 10.90 -1.07 1.67
C LEU A 171 10.36 -1.08 0.24
N PHE A 172 9.59 -2.11 -0.11
CA PHE A 172 9.07 -2.29 -1.46
C PHE A 172 7.91 -1.32 -1.76
N ASP A 173 7.02 -1.07 -0.80
CA ASP A 173 5.93 -0.10 -0.95
C ASP A 173 6.48 1.31 -1.19
N THR A 174 7.43 1.76 -0.37
CA THR A 174 8.06 3.07 -0.59
C THR A 174 8.81 3.11 -1.93
N ALA A 175 9.50 2.04 -2.33
CA ALA A 175 10.21 2.02 -3.61
C ALA A 175 9.27 2.16 -4.81
N GLY A 176 8.19 1.38 -4.83
CA GLY A 176 7.22 1.40 -5.91
C GLY A 176 6.49 2.74 -6.00
N THR A 177 6.05 3.27 -4.86
CA THR A 177 5.31 4.54 -4.82
C THR A 177 6.21 5.75 -5.10
N LEU A 178 7.41 5.82 -4.52
CA LEU A 178 8.38 6.89 -4.84
C LEU A 178 8.75 6.87 -6.31
N LEU A 179 9.04 5.70 -6.90
CA LEU A 179 9.36 5.61 -8.33
C LEU A 179 8.17 6.03 -9.20
N GLY A 180 6.96 5.65 -8.83
CA GLY A 180 5.73 6.06 -9.53
C GLY A 180 5.55 7.58 -9.54
N VAL A 181 5.61 8.20 -8.36
CA VAL A 181 5.42 9.64 -8.19
C VAL A 181 6.59 10.44 -8.77
N ALA A 182 7.83 10.00 -8.56
CA ALA A 182 9.03 10.67 -9.09
C ALA A 182 9.02 10.70 -10.62
N ASN A 183 8.64 9.59 -11.27
CA ASN A 183 8.47 9.56 -12.73
C ASN A 183 7.40 10.56 -13.18
N ARG A 184 6.25 10.63 -12.50
CA ARG A 184 5.19 11.58 -12.85
C ARG A 184 5.62 13.03 -12.64
N ALA A 185 6.47 13.27 -11.64
CA ALA A 185 7.00 14.59 -11.30
C ALA A 185 8.19 15.02 -12.16
N ASN A 186 8.69 14.15 -13.05
CA ASN A 186 9.96 14.33 -13.77
C ASN A 186 11.16 14.55 -12.82
N LEU A 187 11.18 13.82 -11.70
CA LEU A 187 12.27 13.84 -10.70
C LEU A 187 13.18 12.60 -10.83
N VAL A 188 13.39 12.16 -12.07
CA VAL A 188 14.18 10.98 -12.41
C VAL A 188 15.28 11.42 -13.39
N ASN A 189 16.50 10.92 -13.19
CA ASN A 189 17.63 11.21 -14.08
C ASN A 189 17.54 10.41 -15.39
N LYS A 190 18.50 10.64 -16.30
CA LYS A 190 18.53 9.98 -17.63
C LYS A 190 18.70 8.46 -17.54
N ASP A 191 19.25 7.97 -16.44
CA ASP A 191 19.51 6.55 -16.19
C ASP A 191 18.32 5.85 -15.51
N GLY A 192 17.22 6.57 -15.25
CA GLY A 192 16.02 6.03 -14.62
C GLY A 192 16.07 6.01 -13.09
N GLU A 193 17.07 6.65 -12.47
CA GLU A 193 17.23 6.74 -11.02
C GLU A 193 16.57 8.01 -10.46
N ILE A 194 16.01 7.90 -9.26
CA ILE A 194 15.32 9.01 -8.59
C ILE A 194 16.35 10.04 -8.09
N ILE A 195 16.14 11.31 -8.42
CA ILE A 195 16.98 12.41 -7.93
C ILE A 195 16.82 12.50 -6.41
N ASP A 196 17.94 12.62 -5.69
CA ASP A 196 17.96 12.77 -4.22
C ASP A 196 17.22 11.65 -3.47
N ILE A 197 17.26 10.41 -3.99
CA ILE A 197 16.57 9.26 -3.37
C ILE A 197 16.89 9.14 -1.87
N ASP A 198 18.15 9.30 -1.46
CA ASP A 198 18.56 9.19 -0.05
C ASP A 198 17.82 10.17 0.87
N LYS A 199 17.52 11.39 0.40
CA LYS A 199 16.78 12.39 1.17
C LYS A 199 15.31 11.98 1.31
N ALA A 200 14.70 11.47 0.24
CA ALA A 200 13.33 10.97 0.26
C ALA A 200 13.19 9.78 1.21
N LEU A 201 14.13 8.85 1.16
CA LEU A 201 14.16 7.66 2.01
C LEU A 201 14.35 8.01 3.49
N LYS A 202 15.16 9.02 3.82
CA LYS A 202 15.31 9.54 5.20
C LYS A 202 14.03 10.21 5.70
N ALA A 203 13.35 10.99 4.87
CA ALA A 203 12.07 11.61 5.24
C ALA A 203 10.98 10.57 5.51
N ASP A 204 10.87 9.58 4.63
CA ASP A 204 9.94 8.45 4.74
C ASP A 204 10.18 7.63 6.01
N SER A 205 11.42 7.19 6.27
CA SER A 205 11.76 6.40 7.45
C SER A 205 11.58 7.16 8.77
N SER A 206 12.00 8.43 8.83
CA SER A 206 11.80 9.26 10.02
C SER A 206 10.32 9.55 10.28
N SER A 207 9.53 9.80 9.23
CA SER A 207 8.08 9.98 9.36
C SER A 207 7.36 8.74 9.89
N SER A 208 7.80 7.54 9.47
CA SER A 208 7.28 6.27 9.99
C SER A 208 7.55 6.12 11.48
N VAL A 209 8.78 6.36 11.94
CA VAL A 209 9.12 6.30 13.38
C VAL A 209 8.30 7.31 14.17
N VAL A 210 8.25 8.57 13.71
CA VAL A 210 7.47 9.62 14.38
C VAL A 210 5.97 9.26 14.42
N GLY A 211 5.44 8.69 13.35
CA GLY A 211 4.03 8.29 13.25
C GLY A 211 3.61 7.25 14.30
N THR A 212 4.50 6.32 14.67
CA THR A 212 4.17 5.29 15.67
C THR A 212 3.85 5.86 17.06
N PHE A 213 4.47 6.99 17.45
CA PHE A 213 4.16 7.67 18.72
C PHE A 213 2.70 8.16 18.76
N PHE A 214 2.07 8.35 17.60
CA PHE A 214 0.67 8.76 17.45
C PHE A 214 -0.27 7.60 17.11
N GLY A 215 0.24 6.36 17.06
CA GLY A 215 -0.51 5.16 16.71
C GLY A 215 -0.68 4.92 15.21
N CYS A 216 0.13 5.55 14.37
CA CYS A 216 0.09 5.31 12.93
C CYS A 216 0.80 4.01 12.55
N SER A 217 0.21 3.25 11.62
CA SER A 217 0.94 2.20 10.88
C SER A 217 2.09 2.81 10.06
N PRO A 218 2.98 2.02 9.42
CA PRO A 218 4.08 2.57 8.62
C PRO A 218 3.59 3.66 7.66
N VAL A 219 4.24 4.83 7.71
CA VAL A 219 3.91 6.00 6.88
C VAL A 219 4.76 5.93 5.63
N THR A 220 4.13 6.10 4.47
CA THR A 220 4.81 6.01 3.17
C THR A 220 4.25 7.06 2.19
N SER A 221 4.90 7.20 1.05
CA SER A 221 4.41 8.03 -0.06
C SER A 221 3.19 7.42 -0.73
N TYR A 222 2.20 8.27 -1.05
CA TYR A 222 0.96 7.86 -1.71
C TYR A 222 1.09 7.98 -3.22
N VAL A 223 0.70 6.93 -3.96
CA VAL A 223 0.69 6.93 -5.44
C VAL A 223 -0.27 7.99 -5.98
N GLU A 224 -1.33 8.29 -5.24
CA GLU A 224 -2.35 9.31 -5.50
C GLU A 224 -1.75 10.72 -5.54
N SER A 225 -0.58 10.94 -4.94
CA SER A 225 0.18 12.20 -5.05
C SER A 225 0.52 12.52 -6.51
N SER A 226 0.54 11.53 -7.40
CA SER A 226 0.67 11.72 -8.85
C SER A 226 -0.41 12.64 -9.42
N ALA A 227 -1.64 12.61 -8.90
CA ALA A 227 -2.70 13.52 -9.32
C ALA A 227 -2.41 14.97 -8.89
N GLY A 228 -1.82 15.16 -7.70
CA GLY A 228 -1.34 16.47 -7.23
C GLY A 228 -0.20 17.00 -8.10
N VAL A 229 0.69 16.11 -8.55
CA VAL A 229 1.78 16.43 -9.48
C VAL A 229 1.25 16.85 -10.85
N GLU A 230 0.23 16.16 -11.36
CA GLU A 230 -0.44 16.51 -12.62
C GLU A 230 -1.15 17.87 -12.55
N ALA A 231 -1.69 18.22 -11.37
CA ALA A 231 -2.26 19.54 -11.11
C ALA A 231 -1.18 20.64 -10.94
N GLY A 232 0.11 20.31 -11.02
CA GLY A 232 1.24 21.26 -10.96
C GLY A 232 2.00 21.26 -9.63
N GLY A 233 1.61 20.46 -8.65
CA GLY A 233 2.28 20.34 -7.35
C GLY A 233 3.61 19.60 -7.45
N ARG A 234 4.73 20.32 -7.56
CA ARG A 234 6.07 19.73 -7.76
C ARG A 234 7.10 20.10 -6.70
N THR A 235 6.70 20.79 -5.63
CA THR A 235 7.61 21.27 -4.58
C THR A 235 7.23 20.70 -3.23
N GLY A 236 8.20 20.69 -2.30
CA GLY A 236 7.94 20.30 -0.90
C GLY A 236 6.90 21.18 -0.20
N LEU A 237 6.73 22.44 -0.64
CA LEU A 237 5.70 23.34 -0.12
C LEU A 237 4.29 22.77 -0.36
N THR A 238 4.05 22.09 -1.49
CA THR A 238 2.79 21.41 -1.74
C THR A 238 2.51 20.36 -0.66
N ALA A 239 3.51 19.54 -0.32
CA ALA A 239 3.35 18.52 0.73
C ALA A 239 3.08 19.13 2.11
N VAL A 240 3.74 20.24 2.44
CA VAL A 240 3.51 20.96 3.72
C VAL A 240 2.09 21.53 3.79
N ILE A 241 1.61 22.18 2.72
CA ILE A 241 0.25 22.75 2.68
C ILE A 241 -0.80 21.63 2.78
N VAL A 242 -0.59 20.52 2.06
CA VAL A 242 -1.47 19.34 2.16
C VAL A 242 -1.48 18.78 3.59
N GLY A 243 -0.33 18.70 4.26
CA GLY A 243 -0.24 18.29 5.66
C GLY A 243 -1.03 19.22 6.61
N ILE A 244 -0.93 20.54 6.42
CA ILE A 244 -1.72 21.52 7.20
C ILE A 244 -3.22 21.33 6.97
N PHE A 245 -3.65 21.09 5.72
CA PHE A 245 -5.05 20.82 5.43
C PHE A 245 -5.53 19.48 6.02
N PHE A 246 -4.68 18.46 6.10
CA PHE A 246 -5.01 17.24 6.84
C PHE A 246 -5.17 17.50 8.35
N LEU A 247 -4.36 18.37 8.96
CA LEU A 247 -4.56 18.77 10.36
C LEU A 247 -5.89 19.51 10.55
N ILE A 248 -6.24 20.41 9.63
CA ILE A 248 -7.55 21.10 9.65
C ILE A 248 -8.69 20.11 9.41
N SER A 249 -8.48 19.05 8.60
CA SER A 249 -9.50 18.04 8.31
C SER A 249 -9.97 17.28 9.56
N ILE A 250 -9.18 17.25 10.64
CA ILE A 250 -9.53 16.57 11.89
C ILE A 250 -10.79 17.19 12.55
N PHE A 251 -11.00 18.50 12.38
CA PHE A 251 -12.23 19.17 12.82
C PHE A 251 -13.47 18.66 12.08
N PHE A 252 -13.29 18.10 10.88
CA PHE A 252 -14.32 17.45 10.07
C PHE A 252 -14.36 15.92 10.27
N SER A 253 -13.78 15.40 11.36
CA SER A 253 -13.85 13.98 11.70
C SER A 253 -15.27 13.36 11.71
N PRO A 254 -16.36 14.07 12.05
CA PRO A 254 -17.71 13.51 11.91
C PRO A 254 -18.03 13.13 10.46
N LEU A 255 -17.60 13.94 9.50
CA LEU A 255 -17.76 13.64 8.07
C LEU A 255 -16.99 12.39 7.66
N ALA A 256 -15.82 12.11 8.25
CA ALA A 256 -15.10 10.87 7.98
C ALA A 256 -15.80 9.65 8.61
N SER A 257 -16.39 9.81 9.80
CA SER A 257 -17.05 8.73 10.54
C SER A 257 -18.35 8.23 9.92
N ILE A 258 -19.05 9.09 9.16
CA ILE A 258 -20.31 8.73 8.48
C ILE A 258 -20.08 7.96 7.17
N ILE A 259 -18.84 7.89 6.68
CA ILE A 259 -18.56 7.24 5.39
C ILE A 259 -18.56 5.71 5.61
N PRO A 260 -19.51 4.98 5.04
CA PRO A 260 -19.58 3.53 5.19
C PRO A 260 -18.55 2.84 4.30
N THR A 261 -18.25 1.58 4.61
CA THR A 261 -17.31 0.75 3.86
C THR A 261 -17.72 0.56 2.40
N PHE A 262 -19.02 0.45 2.11
CA PHE A 262 -19.49 0.32 0.72
C PHE A 262 -19.25 1.58 -0.12
N ALA A 263 -19.20 2.77 0.50
CA ALA A 263 -18.91 4.02 -0.20
C ALA A 263 -17.41 4.15 -0.54
N THR A 264 -16.53 3.68 0.34
CA THR A 264 -15.07 3.69 0.09
C THR A 264 -14.60 2.55 -0.81
N ALA A 265 -15.36 1.45 -0.89
CA ALA A 265 -15.04 0.30 -1.74
C ALA A 265 -14.80 0.70 -3.21
N GLY A 266 -15.65 1.56 -3.78
CA GLY A 266 -15.48 2.05 -5.15
C GLY A 266 -14.18 2.84 -5.36
N ALA A 267 -13.76 3.60 -4.34
CA ALA A 267 -12.49 4.34 -4.36
C ALA A 267 -11.30 3.38 -4.36
N LEU A 268 -11.32 2.34 -3.52
CA LEU A 268 -10.26 1.33 -3.48
C LEU A 268 -10.11 0.59 -4.81
N ILE A 269 -11.23 0.23 -5.45
CA ILE A 269 -11.22 -0.42 -6.78
C ILE A 269 -10.65 0.52 -7.83
N TYR A 270 -11.02 1.80 -7.82
CA TYR A 270 -10.50 2.77 -8.78
C TYR A 270 -8.99 3.03 -8.58
N VAL A 271 -8.54 3.18 -7.34
CA VAL A 271 -7.11 3.32 -7.01
C VAL A 271 -6.32 2.10 -7.47
N ALA A 272 -6.86 0.89 -7.30
CA ALA A 272 -6.24 -0.33 -7.79
C ALA A 272 -6.01 -0.30 -9.31
N ILE A 273 -6.97 0.20 -10.09
CA ILE A 273 -6.84 0.38 -11.55
C ILE A 273 -5.74 1.40 -11.88
N LEU A 274 -5.66 2.51 -11.14
CA LEU A 274 -4.58 3.48 -11.32
C LEU A 274 -3.21 2.86 -11.05
N MET A 275 -3.07 2.04 -10.00
CA MET A 275 -1.82 1.34 -9.70
C MET A 275 -1.47 0.30 -10.76
N LEU A 276 -2.47 -0.44 -11.25
CA LEU A 276 -2.33 -1.41 -12.33
C LEU A 276 -1.88 -0.80 -13.66
N SER A 277 -2.17 0.48 -13.92
CA SER A 277 -1.67 1.18 -15.12
C SER A 277 -0.14 1.17 -15.22
N GLY A 278 0.57 1.00 -14.09
CA GLY A 278 2.01 0.80 -14.06
C GLY A 278 2.48 -0.41 -14.88
N MET A 279 1.62 -1.40 -15.13
CA MET A 279 1.93 -2.56 -15.97
C MET A 279 2.33 -2.18 -17.40
N GLU A 280 1.90 -1.03 -17.90
CA GLU A 280 2.32 -0.50 -19.22
C GLU A 280 3.84 -0.35 -19.32
N LYS A 281 4.52 -0.13 -18.19
CA LYS A 281 5.97 0.08 -18.11
C LYS A 281 6.77 -1.22 -18.00
N LEU A 282 6.12 -2.38 -17.90
CA LEU A 282 6.81 -3.67 -17.87
C LEU A 282 7.53 -3.90 -19.21
N ASN A 283 8.80 -4.31 -19.14
CA ASN A 283 9.53 -4.74 -20.33
C ASN A 283 9.12 -6.18 -20.69
N TRP A 284 8.27 -6.31 -21.71
CA TRP A 284 7.76 -7.59 -22.18
C TRP A 284 8.78 -8.44 -22.94
N SER A 285 9.89 -7.84 -23.39
CA SER A 285 10.95 -8.54 -24.11
C SER A 285 11.80 -9.41 -23.18
N GLU A 286 11.96 -9.00 -21.91
CA GLU A 286 12.77 -9.72 -20.92
C GLU A 286 11.93 -10.75 -20.15
N ILE A 287 11.67 -11.90 -20.79
CA ILE A 287 10.80 -12.97 -20.26
C ILE A 287 11.29 -13.47 -18.88
N THR A 288 12.61 -13.55 -18.68
CA THR A 288 13.22 -14.00 -17.40
C THR A 288 12.90 -13.10 -16.21
N GLU A 289 12.48 -11.86 -16.46
CA GLU A 289 12.05 -10.90 -15.44
C GLU A 289 10.53 -10.66 -15.48
N LEU A 290 9.92 -10.75 -16.65
CA LEU A 290 8.48 -10.62 -16.83
C LEU A 290 7.70 -11.73 -16.13
N LEU A 291 8.09 -13.00 -16.31
CA LEU A 291 7.36 -14.13 -15.71
C LEU A 291 7.30 -14.02 -14.16
N PRO A 292 8.43 -13.78 -13.47
CA PRO A 292 8.44 -13.50 -12.04
C PRO A 292 7.59 -12.29 -11.65
N ALA A 293 7.67 -11.20 -12.42
CA ALA A 293 6.88 -9.99 -12.20
C ALA A 293 5.37 -10.28 -12.25
N LEU A 294 4.90 -11.06 -13.23
CA LEU A 294 3.50 -11.46 -13.31
C LEU A 294 3.07 -12.37 -12.14
N ILE A 295 3.96 -13.26 -11.68
CA ILE A 295 3.73 -14.08 -10.47
C ILE A 295 3.51 -13.19 -9.25
N ILE A 296 4.33 -12.14 -9.05
CA ILE A 296 4.15 -11.18 -7.95
C ILE A 296 2.76 -10.54 -8.03
N ILE A 297 2.39 -10.02 -9.21
CA ILE A 297 1.12 -9.31 -9.43
C ILE A 297 -0.07 -10.18 -9.04
N VAL A 298 -0.06 -11.47 -9.42
CA VAL A 298 -1.17 -12.40 -9.17
C VAL A 298 -1.16 -12.97 -7.76
N MET A 299 0.02 -13.33 -7.24
CA MET A 299 0.12 -14.05 -5.96
C MET A 299 -0.10 -13.14 -4.75
N ILE A 300 0.21 -11.84 -4.85
CA ILE A 300 -0.06 -10.90 -3.75
C ILE A 300 -1.54 -10.93 -3.33
N PRO A 301 -2.53 -10.69 -4.21
CA PRO A 301 -3.94 -10.71 -3.82
C PRO A 301 -4.45 -12.11 -3.48
N LEU A 302 -4.04 -13.15 -4.21
CA LEU A 302 -4.54 -14.51 -4.02
C LEU A 302 -4.04 -15.17 -2.73
N THR A 303 -2.84 -14.84 -2.28
CA THR A 303 -2.32 -15.32 -0.98
C THR A 303 -2.72 -14.42 0.18
N PHE A 304 -3.43 -13.33 -0.11
CA PHE A 304 -3.78 -12.29 0.85
C PHE A 304 -2.55 -11.74 1.63
N SER A 305 -1.35 -11.87 1.03
CA SER A 305 -0.07 -11.58 1.67
C SER A 305 0.92 -11.00 0.67
N ILE A 306 1.22 -9.71 0.83
CA ILE A 306 2.21 -8.99 0.02
C ILE A 306 3.56 -9.70 0.10
N ALA A 307 3.99 -10.09 1.30
CA ALA A 307 5.26 -10.78 1.51
C ALA A 307 5.33 -12.13 0.77
N ASN A 308 4.25 -12.94 0.79
CA ASN A 308 4.24 -14.23 0.08
C ASN A 308 4.29 -14.04 -1.43
N GLY A 309 3.51 -13.10 -1.98
CA GLY A 309 3.53 -12.83 -3.41
C GLY A 309 4.89 -12.34 -3.91
N ILE A 310 5.54 -11.44 -3.17
CA ILE A 310 6.91 -10.98 -3.47
C ILE A 310 7.91 -12.14 -3.38
N ALA A 311 7.84 -12.94 -2.31
CA ALA A 311 8.71 -14.08 -2.09
C ALA A 311 8.68 -15.08 -3.25
N LEU A 312 7.47 -15.48 -3.69
CA LEU A 312 7.29 -16.39 -4.82
C LEU A 312 7.85 -15.81 -6.12
N GLY A 313 7.70 -14.50 -6.34
CA GLY A 313 8.31 -13.80 -7.45
C GLY A 313 9.83 -13.88 -7.46
N PHE A 314 10.48 -13.57 -6.33
CA PHE A 314 11.95 -13.65 -6.25
C PHE A 314 12.48 -15.07 -6.42
N ILE A 315 11.81 -16.06 -5.84
CA ILE A 315 12.15 -17.47 -6.04
C ILE A 315 12.07 -17.83 -7.52
N ALA A 316 11.00 -17.43 -8.21
CA ALA A 316 10.84 -17.64 -9.65
C ALA A 316 11.93 -16.92 -10.46
N TYR A 317 12.27 -15.67 -10.11
CA TYR A 317 13.29 -14.88 -10.78
C TYR A 317 14.67 -15.53 -10.72
N ILE A 318 15.11 -15.90 -9.51
CA ILE A 318 16.39 -16.57 -9.32
C ILE A 318 16.41 -17.91 -10.05
N THR A 319 15.35 -18.71 -9.90
CA THR A 319 15.24 -20.02 -10.56
C THR A 319 15.38 -19.86 -12.06
N LEU A 320 14.62 -18.96 -12.69
CA LEU A 320 14.69 -18.73 -14.13
C LEU A 320 16.08 -18.27 -14.56
N LYS A 321 16.65 -17.23 -13.95
CA LYS A 321 17.99 -16.74 -14.33
C LYS A 321 19.07 -17.80 -14.14
N VAL A 322 18.97 -18.65 -13.11
CA VAL A 322 19.90 -19.77 -12.89
C VAL A 322 19.82 -20.79 -14.03
N PHE A 323 18.61 -21.25 -14.36
CA PHE A 323 18.42 -22.31 -15.34
C PHE A 323 18.50 -21.83 -16.80
N THR A 324 18.39 -20.52 -17.07
CA THR A 324 18.57 -19.94 -18.41
C THR A 324 19.98 -19.40 -18.66
N GLY A 325 20.94 -19.64 -17.76
CA GLY A 325 22.34 -19.21 -17.92
C GLY A 325 22.59 -17.73 -17.64
N GLY A 326 21.64 -17.01 -17.03
CA GLY A 326 21.72 -15.59 -16.69
C GLY A 326 22.22 -15.29 -15.27
N ILE A 327 22.95 -16.22 -14.63
CA ILE A 327 23.42 -16.10 -13.24
C ILE A 327 24.23 -14.82 -13.00
N THR A 328 25.06 -14.42 -13.96
CA THR A 328 25.92 -13.23 -13.87
C THR A 328 25.14 -11.93 -13.83
N ASN A 329 23.86 -11.95 -14.26
CA ASN A 329 23.00 -10.77 -14.30
C ASN A 329 22.17 -10.62 -13.01
N ILE A 330 22.34 -11.53 -12.06
CA ILE A 330 21.65 -11.46 -10.76
C ILE A 330 22.51 -10.65 -9.79
N SER A 331 21.93 -9.57 -9.27
CA SER A 331 22.58 -8.79 -8.22
C SER A 331 22.73 -9.61 -6.93
N TYR A 332 23.76 -9.32 -6.15
CA TYR A 332 23.92 -9.90 -4.82
C TYR A 332 22.74 -9.60 -3.89
N GLY A 333 22.08 -8.44 -4.06
CA GLY A 333 20.88 -8.08 -3.31
C GLY A 333 19.68 -8.95 -3.63
N ALA A 334 19.46 -9.31 -4.90
CA ALA A 334 18.38 -10.22 -5.28
C ALA A 334 18.58 -11.64 -4.71
N TRP A 335 19.82 -12.13 -4.67
CA TRP A 335 20.16 -13.40 -4.00
C TRP A 335 19.86 -13.36 -2.51
N PHE A 336 20.32 -12.31 -1.83
CA PHE A 336 20.09 -12.12 -0.40
C PHE A 336 18.59 -12.06 -0.06
N LEU A 337 17.82 -11.27 -0.80
CA LEU A 337 16.37 -11.17 -0.64
C LEU A 337 15.67 -12.52 -0.80
N THR A 338 16.05 -13.27 -1.84
CA THR A 338 15.47 -14.59 -2.10
C THR A 338 15.77 -15.56 -0.96
N LEU A 339 16.99 -15.57 -0.42
CA LEU A 339 17.37 -16.39 0.73
C LEU A 339 16.52 -16.08 1.97
N ILE A 340 16.27 -14.80 2.24
CA ILE A 340 15.40 -14.39 3.35
C ILE A 340 13.97 -14.90 3.15
N PHE A 341 13.43 -14.73 1.95
CA PHE A 341 12.08 -15.18 1.63
C PHE A 341 11.92 -16.70 1.66
N VAL A 342 12.93 -17.44 1.21
CA VAL A 342 12.96 -18.91 1.33
C VAL A 342 13.02 -19.31 2.80
N SER A 343 13.85 -18.63 3.59
CA SER A 343 13.94 -18.88 5.04
C SER A 343 12.59 -18.68 5.72
N LYS A 344 11.83 -17.65 5.32
CA LYS A 344 10.46 -17.44 5.81
C LYS A 344 9.60 -18.69 5.59
N PHE A 345 9.56 -19.28 4.40
CA PHE A 345 8.73 -20.46 4.14
C PHE A 345 9.22 -21.76 4.81
N ILE A 346 10.48 -21.82 5.24
CA ILE A 346 11.04 -22.99 5.93
C ILE A 346 10.77 -22.91 7.43
N PHE A 347 10.83 -21.71 8.02
CA PHE A 347 10.80 -21.51 9.47
C PHE A 347 9.48 -20.97 10.02
N LEU A 348 8.53 -20.53 9.18
CA LEU A 348 7.16 -20.13 9.55
C LEU A 348 6.14 -21.06 8.90
#